data_AF-A0A354Q787-F1
#
_entry.id   AF-A0A354Q787-F1
#
_cell.length_a   1.000
_cell.length_b   1.000
_cell.length_c   1.000
_cell.angle_alpha   90.00
_cell.angle_beta   90.00
_cell.angle_gamma   90.00
#
_symmetry.space_group_name_H-M   'P 1'
#
loop_
_entity.id
_entity.type
_entity.pdbx_description
1 polymer ?
#
loop_
_entity_poly.entity_id
_entity_poly.type
_entity_poly.pdbx_seq_one_letter_code
_entity_poly.pdbx_strand_id
1 'polypeptide(L)'
;HNSVLVTFKKTRMGQRDVKVDLSEDVELLKGKDIFILDDMVRTGGTIAANINAISESKSCRPANIFFYSTHSTISPEARENLNSPHLNQFITSNTIPSVLNRDIQGRLRKKIVVLKIEKWIANAIRHCLEEARYPDEIYGINSVTQSDDFYEVDLSTKNPLHNKSRVQQYELTI
;
A
#
# COMPACT_ATOMS: atom_id res chain seq x y z
N HIS A 1 0.43 0.25 -22.31
CA HIS A 1 1.15 0.29 -21.01
C HIS A 1 1.83 1.64 -20.92
N ASN A 2 1.39 2.53 -20.01
CA ASN A 2 1.87 3.91 -19.86
C ASN A 2 2.22 4.23 -18.38
N SER A 3 2.74 3.23 -17.67
CA SER A 3 3.22 3.37 -16.29
C SER A 3 4.59 4.04 -16.27
N VAL A 4 4.80 4.94 -15.31
CA VAL A 4 6.08 5.62 -15.06
C VAL A 4 6.51 5.32 -13.63
N LEU A 5 7.80 5.13 -13.41
CA LEU A 5 8.38 4.99 -12.06
C LEU A 5 8.99 6.31 -11.65
N VAL A 6 8.58 6.85 -10.50
CA VAL A 6 9.12 8.07 -9.91
C VAL A 6 9.64 7.73 -8.52
N THR A 7 10.88 8.10 -8.21
CA THR A 7 11.50 7.85 -6.91
C THR A 7 11.52 9.11 -6.05
N PHE A 8 10.97 9.03 -4.84
CA PHE A 8 11.04 10.14 -3.89
C PHE A 8 12.36 10.08 -3.11
N LYS A 9 13.22 11.08 -3.29
CA LYS A 9 14.42 11.22 -2.46
C LYS A 9 14.07 12.01 -1.20
N LYS A 10 14.28 11.38 -0.04
CA LYS A 10 14.09 12.02 1.26
C LYS A 10 15.41 12.53 1.82
N THR A 11 15.47 13.83 2.13
CA THR A 11 16.53 14.40 2.96
C THR A 11 15.98 14.74 4.35
N ARG A 12 16.56 14.16 5.40
CA ARG A 12 16.18 14.46 6.80
C ARG A 12 17.00 15.65 7.29
N MET A 13 16.34 16.76 7.58
CA MET A 13 16.97 17.99 8.12
C MET A 13 16.83 18.08 9.65
N GLY A 14 16.12 17.13 10.28
CA GLY A 14 15.85 17.07 11.72
C GLY A 14 14.89 15.92 12.07
N GLN A 15 14.30 15.93 13.27
CA GLN A 15 13.42 14.85 13.74
C GLN A 15 12.04 14.83 13.04
N ARG A 16 11.58 15.98 12.51
CA ARG A 16 10.26 16.14 11.87
C ARG A 16 10.24 16.83 10.51
N ASP A 17 11.33 17.48 10.10
CA ASP A 17 11.37 18.21 8.82
C ASP A 17 11.84 17.34 7.67
N VAL A 18 10.93 17.15 6.71
CA VAL A 18 11.14 16.40 5.48
C VAL A 18 10.99 17.35 4.30
N LYS A 19 12.07 17.57 3.55
CA LYS A 19 11.99 18.21 2.24
C LYS A 19 11.84 17.12 1.20
N VAL A 20 10.72 17.12 0.49
CA VAL A 20 10.53 16.28 -0.69
C VAL A 20 11.19 17.00 -1.85
N ASP A 21 12.16 16.37 -2.49
CA ASP A 21 12.73 16.89 -3.72
C ASP A 21 11.75 16.60 -4.86
N LEU A 22 11.03 17.64 -5.29
CA LEU A 22 10.09 17.56 -6.41
C LEU A 22 10.90 17.81 -7.70
N SER A 23 11.55 16.78 -8.22
CA SER A 23 12.19 16.82 -9.54
C SER A 23 11.14 16.93 -10.65
N GLU A 24 11.58 17.24 -11.88
CA GLU A 24 10.72 17.26 -13.08
C GLU A 24 9.91 15.96 -13.26
N ASP A 25 10.48 14.82 -12.84
CA ASP A 25 9.81 13.51 -12.92
C ASP A 25 8.51 13.44 -12.13
N VAL A 26 8.37 14.24 -11.06
CA VAL A 26 7.15 14.25 -10.24
C VAL A 26 5.96 14.87 -11.01
N GLU A 27 6.22 15.74 -11.99
CA GLU A 27 5.17 16.29 -12.85
C GLU A 27 4.48 15.21 -13.69
N LEU A 28 5.17 14.09 -13.96
CA LEU A 28 4.61 12.94 -14.67
C LEU A 28 3.43 12.29 -13.90
N LEU A 29 3.30 12.55 -12.60
CA LEU A 29 2.21 12.04 -11.77
C LEU A 29 0.88 12.79 -11.97
N LYS A 30 0.91 13.96 -12.62
CA LYS A 30 -0.25 14.83 -12.75
C LYS A 30 -1.43 14.12 -13.41
N GLY A 31 -2.56 14.10 -12.70
CA GLY A 31 -3.81 13.49 -13.18
C GLY A 31 -3.75 11.97 -13.36
N LYS A 32 -2.70 11.30 -12.86
CA LYS A 32 -2.60 9.83 -12.89
C LYS A 32 -3.04 9.23 -11.56
N ASP A 33 -3.44 7.97 -11.64
CA ASP A 33 -3.52 7.10 -10.47
C ASP A 33 -2.10 6.63 -10.12
N ILE A 34 -1.73 6.73 -8.85
CA ILE A 34 -0.37 6.43 -8.41
C ILE A 34 -0.37 5.41 -7.27
N PHE A 35 0.63 4.53 -7.29
CA PHE A 35 0.98 3.64 -6.18
C PHE A 35 2.27 4.13 -5.54
N ILE A 36 2.18 4.44 -4.24
CA ILE A 36 3.35 4.64 -3.39
C ILE A 36 3.64 3.29 -2.75
N LEU A 37 4.87 2.79 -2.91
CA LEU A 37 5.29 1.50 -2.39
C LEU A 37 6.36 1.71 -1.31
N ASP A 38 6.22 1.01 -0.20
CA ASP A 38 7.22 0.94 0.88
C ASP A 38 7.27 -0.50 1.42
N ASP A 39 8.37 -0.91 2.05
CA ASP A 39 8.45 -2.25 2.65
C ASP A 39 7.70 -2.29 3.98
N MET A 40 7.86 -1.23 4.78
CA MET A 40 7.29 -1.13 6.12
C MET A 40 6.84 0.28 6.50
N VAL A 41 5.70 0.38 7.20
CA VAL A 41 5.25 1.62 7.83
C VAL A 41 4.96 1.45 9.32
N ARG A 42 5.54 2.35 10.13
CA ARG A 42 5.33 2.38 11.59
C ARG A 42 4.47 3.56 12.05
N THR A 43 4.82 4.77 11.63
CA THR A 43 4.12 6.00 12.01
C THR A 43 3.40 6.68 10.84
N GLY A 44 3.74 6.34 9.59
CA GLY A 44 3.12 6.93 8.39
C GLY A 44 3.47 8.40 8.12
N GLY A 45 4.22 9.08 9.00
CA GLY A 45 4.46 10.52 8.86
C GLY A 45 5.20 10.94 7.59
N THR A 46 6.15 10.11 7.13
CA THR A 46 6.86 10.37 5.85
C THR A 46 5.91 10.27 4.67
N ILE A 47 5.09 9.21 4.63
CA ILE A 47 4.11 8.98 3.57
C ILE A 47 3.06 10.08 3.57
N ALA A 48 2.54 10.46 4.74
CA ALA A 48 1.58 11.56 4.87
C ALA A 48 2.15 12.89 4.36
N ALA A 49 3.41 13.22 4.72
CA ALA A 49 4.07 14.42 4.23
C ALA A 49 4.23 14.40 2.70
N ASN A 50 4.65 13.27 2.12
CA ASN A 50 4.79 13.13 0.67
C ASN A 50 3.44 13.26 -0.04
N ILE A 51 2.40 12.59 0.46
CA ILE A 51 1.04 12.65 -0.08
C ILE A 51 0.52 14.09 -0.09
N ASN A 52 0.70 14.82 1.01
CA ASN A 52 0.27 16.21 1.09
C ASN A 52 1.07 17.08 0.09
N ALA A 53 2.40 16.95 0.07
CA ALA A 53 3.26 17.72 -0.83
C ALA A 53 2.89 17.56 -2.32
N ILE A 54 2.65 16.32 -2.77
CA ILE A 54 2.26 16.08 -4.18
C ILE A 54 0.80 16.46 -4.46
N SER A 55 -0.10 16.34 -3.48
CA SER A 55 -1.52 16.67 -3.66
C SER A 55 -1.78 18.17 -3.68
N GLU A 56 -1.00 18.95 -2.94
CA GLU A 56 -1.09 20.41 -2.88
C GLU A 56 -0.38 21.08 -4.06
N SER A 57 0.56 20.40 -4.71
CA SER A 57 1.27 20.92 -5.88
C SER A 57 0.40 20.91 -7.13
N LYS A 58 0.25 22.09 -7.76
CA LYS A 58 -0.51 22.25 -9.01
C LYS A 58 0.15 21.57 -10.22
N SER A 59 1.47 21.37 -10.19
CA SER A 59 2.21 20.75 -11.30
C SER A 59 2.18 19.22 -11.26
N CYS A 60 1.99 18.60 -10.09
CA CYS A 60 2.06 17.14 -9.96
C CYS A 60 0.84 16.45 -9.33
N ARG A 61 -0.23 17.18 -9.00
CA ARG A 61 -1.42 16.62 -8.34
C ARG A 61 -1.94 15.32 -9.01
N PRO A 62 -1.85 14.16 -8.34
CA PRO A 62 -2.41 12.91 -8.84
C PRO A 62 -3.93 12.92 -8.86
N ALA A 63 -4.54 12.05 -9.66
CA ALA A 63 -5.99 11.82 -9.66
C ALA A 63 -6.42 11.01 -8.42
N ASN A 64 -5.75 9.88 -8.20
CA ASN A 64 -5.91 9.04 -7.01
C ASN A 64 -4.56 8.59 -6.47
N ILE A 65 -4.47 8.41 -5.16
CA ILE A 65 -3.26 7.96 -4.47
C ILE A 65 -3.57 6.69 -3.68
N PHE A 66 -2.81 5.65 -3.98
CA PHE A 66 -2.81 4.37 -3.29
C PHE A 66 -1.46 4.19 -2.60
N PHE A 67 -1.49 3.72 -1.36
CA PHE A 67 -0.27 3.40 -0.62
C PHE A 67 -0.24 1.91 -0.31
N TYR A 68 0.85 1.24 -0.66
CA TYR A 68 1.10 -0.16 -0.35
C TYR A 68 2.29 -0.29 0.59
N SER A 69 2.14 -1.07 1.66
CA SER A 69 3.24 -1.47 2.53
C SER A 69 3.11 -2.92 2.95
N THR A 70 4.17 -3.73 2.81
CA THR A 70 4.11 -5.13 3.21
C THR A 70 3.89 -5.24 4.71
N HIS A 71 4.70 -4.55 5.52
CA HIS A 71 4.66 -4.65 6.98
C HIS A 71 4.10 -3.36 7.60
N SER A 72 2.98 -3.42 8.31
CA SER A 72 2.33 -2.20 8.81
C SER A 72 1.94 -2.28 10.28
N THR A 73 2.35 -1.27 11.05
CA THR A 73 1.84 -1.06 12.41
C THR A 73 0.74 -0.01 12.40
N ILE A 74 -0.43 -0.33 12.96
CA ILE A 74 -1.54 0.62 13.09
C ILE A 74 -1.52 1.31 14.46
N SER A 75 -0.45 2.06 14.72
CA SER A 75 -0.32 2.89 15.92
C SER A 75 -1.30 4.08 15.89
N PRO A 76 -1.61 4.73 17.03
CA PRO A 76 -2.42 5.95 17.04
C PRO A 76 -1.94 7.01 16.02
N GLU A 77 -0.63 7.25 15.98
CA GLU A 77 0.02 8.16 15.05
C GLU A 77 -0.12 7.71 13.58
N ALA A 78 0.07 6.42 13.29
CA ALA A 78 -0.12 5.88 11.94
C ALA A 78 -1.55 6.08 11.42
N ARG A 79 -2.56 5.91 12.29
CA ARG A 79 -3.96 6.14 11.90
C ARG A 79 -4.22 7.58 11.55
N GLU A 80 -3.64 8.52 12.29
CA GLU A 80 -3.80 9.94 12.03
C GLU A 80 -3.12 10.32 10.71
N ASN A 81 -1.86 9.94 10.56
CA ASN A 81 -1.07 10.25 9.37
C ASN A 81 -1.64 9.61 8.10
N LEU A 82 -2.04 8.34 8.15
CA LEU A 82 -2.56 7.61 6.99
C LEU A 82 -4.05 7.85 6.73
N ASN A 83 -4.75 8.65 7.57
CA ASN A 83 -6.13 9.05 7.30
C ASN A 83 -6.22 10.37 6.47
N SER A 84 -5.11 10.82 5.88
CA SER A 84 -5.07 11.99 4.97
C SER A 84 -6.20 11.95 3.95
N PRO A 85 -6.95 13.05 3.72
CA PRO A 85 -8.06 13.07 2.76
C PRO A 85 -7.64 12.77 1.33
N HIS A 86 -6.35 12.94 1.00
CA HIS A 86 -5.77 12.67 -0.31
C HIS A 86 -5.41 11.20 -0.53
N LEU A 87 -5.32 10.39 0.52
CA LEU A 87 -5.10 8.95 0.38
C LEU A 87 -6.42 8.24 0.13
N ASN A 88 -6.53 7.57 -1.03
CA ASN A 88 -7.72 6.82 -1.42
C ASN A 88 -7.80 5.48 -0.69
N GLN A 89 -6.77 4.65 -0.82
CA GLN A 89 -6.66 3.37 -0.12
C GLN A 89 -5.25 3.15 0.43
N PHE A 90 -5.20 2.50 1.58
CA PHE A 90 -3.98 1.98 2.18
C PHE A 90 -4.02 0.45 2.14
N ILE A 91 -3.23 -0.15 1.27
CA ILE A 91 -3.11 -1.58 1.11
C ILE A 91 -1.94 -2.10 1.96
N THR A 92 -2.17 -3.14 2.76
CA THR A 92 -1.12 -3.78 3.56
C THR A 92 -1.32 -5.27 3.65
N SER A 93 -0.27 -6.04 3.93
CA SER A 93 -0.45 -7.43 4.33
C SER A 93 -0.82 -7.57 5.81
N ASN A 94 -1.24 -8.76 6.22
CA ASN A 94 -1.47 -9.16 7.61
C ASN A 94 -0.23 -9.71 8.34
N THR A 95 0.98 -9.46 7.84
CA THR A 95 2.24 -9.89 8.49
C THR A 95 2.42 -9.35 9.91
N ILE A 96 1.82 -8.20 10.24
CA ILE A 96 1.71 -7.68 11.60
C ILE A 96 0.22 -7.71 12.02
N PRO A 97 -0.17 -8.52 13.02
CA PRO A 97 -1.59 -8.79 13.33
C PRO A 97 -2.44 -7.55 13.68
N SER A 98 -1.82 -6.45 14.11
CA SER A 98 -2.53 -5.21 14.49
C SER A 98 -3.45 -4.67 13.39
N VAL A 99 -3.11 -4.94 12.12
CA VAL A 99 -3.91 -4.48 10.97
C VAL A 99 -5.27 -5.14 10.89
N LEU A 100 -5.50 -6.30 11.51
CA LEU A 100 -6.78 -7.03 11.43
C LEU A 100 -7.81 -6.50 12.44
N ASN A 101 -7.37 -5.81 13.49
CA ASN A 101 -8.26 -5.34 14.56
C ASN A 101 -8.98 -4.04 14.16
N ARG A 102 -10.32 -4.11 14.00
CA ARG A 102 -11.16 -2.98 13.55
C ARG A 102 -11.23 -1.81 14.52
N ASP A 103 -11.06 -2.06 15.82
CA ASP A 103 -11.03 -1.01 16.85
C ASP A 103 -9.71 -0.26 16.81
N ILE A 104 -8.61 -1.01 16.65
CA ILE A 104 -7.28 -0.44 16.42
C ILE A 104 -7.30 0.42 15.14
N GLN A 105 -7.80 -0.10 14.01
CA GLN A 105 -7.91 0.67 12.76
C GLN A 105 -8.65 2.01 12.91
N GLY A 106 -9.66 2.09 13.78
CA GLY A 106 -10.42 3.33 14.00
C GLY A 106 -11.05 3.88 12.71
N ARG A 107 -10.81 5.16 12.39
CA ARG A 107 -11.34 5.78 11.15
C ARG A 107 -10.65 5.29 9.88
N LEU A 108 -9.39 4.83 9.99
CA LEU A 108 -8.61 4.31 8.87
C LEU A 108 -9.25 3.08 8.23
N ARG A 109 -10.15 2.37 8.96
CA ARG A 109 -10.92 1.23 8.42
C ARG A 109 -11.74 1.54 7.17
N LYS A 110 -11.99 2.82 6.88
CA LYS A 110 -12.66 3.27 5.65
C LYS A 110 -11.75 3.25 4.42
N LYS A 111 -10.43 3.10 4.62
CA LYS A 111 -9.39 3.21 3.58
C LYS A 111 -8.42 2.02 3.58
N ILE A 112 -8.29 1.31 4.70
CA ILE A 112 -7.39 0.17 4.79
C ILE A 112 -7.97 -1.03 4.03
N VAL A 113 -7.10 -1.69 3.28
CA VAL A 113 -7.32 -2.96 2.59
C VAL A 113 -6.24 -3.91 3.10
N VAL A 114 -6.64 -5.00 3.75
CA VAL A 114 -5.68 -5.97 4.28
C VAL A 114 -5.63 -7.18 3.36
N LEU A 115 -4.46 -7.45 2.78
CA LEU A 115 -4.18 -8.67 2.04
C LEU A 115 -3.77 -9.75 3.03
N LYS A 116 -4.64 -10.73 3.22
CA LYS A 116 -4.38 -11.93 4.00
C LYS A 116 -3.57 -12.91 3.17
N ILE A 117 -2.27 -13.01 3.47
CA ILE A 117 -1.29 -13.78 2.67
C ILE A 117 -0.94 -15.16 3.26
N GLU A 118 -1.73 -15.67 4.20
CA GLU A 118 -1.48 -16.94 4.88
C GLU A 118 -1.44 -18.11 3.89
N LYS A 119 -2.29 -18.09 2.86
CA LYS A 119 -2.29 -19.10 1.79
C LYS A 119 -0.97 -19.10 1.02
N TRP A 120 -0.43 -17.92 0.73
CA TRP A 120 0.85 -17.79 0.06
C TRP A 120 1.99 -18.37 0.89
N ILE A 121 2.03 -18.01 2.19
CA ILE A 121 3.04 -18.53 3.12
C ILE A 121 2.92 -20.05 3.29
N ALA A 122 1.70 -20.58 3.44
CA ALA A 122 1.46 -22.02 3.54
C ALA A 122 1.92 -22.76 2.28
N ASN A 123 1.63 -22.21 1.09
CA ASN A 123 2.10 -22.78 -0.16
C ASN A 123 3.63 -22.80 -0.25
N ALA A 124 4.29 -21.70 0.14
CA ALA A 124 5.75 -21.62 0.17
C ALA A 124 6.35 -22.68 1.12
N ILE A 125 5.82 -22.81 2.33
CA ILE A 125 6.26 -23.82 3.31
C ILE A 125 6.10 -25.23 2.73
N ARG A 126 4.96 -25.51 2.07
CA ARG A 126 4.70 -26.81 1.45
C ARG A 126 5.77 -27.16 0.41
N HIS A 127 6.07 -26.26 -0.52
CA HIS A 127 7.11 -26.50 -1.53
C HIS A 127 8.51 -26.65 -0.92
N CYS A 128 8.85 -25.86 0.12
CA CYS A 128 10.12 -26.00 0.82
C CYS A 128 10.27 -27.39 1.44
N LEU A 129 9.21 -27.91 2.08
CA LEU A 129 9.25 -29.17 2.83
C LEU A 129 9.09 -30.41 1.95
N GLU A 130 8.25 -30.35 0.92
CA GLU A 130 7.90 -31.50 0.07
C GLU A 130 8.79 -31.60 -1.18
N GLU A 131 9.21 -30.45 -1.72
CA GLU A 131 9.88 -30.38 -3.03
C GLU A 131 11.31 -29.82 -2.92
N ALA A 132 11.76 -29.41 -1.73
CA ALA A 132 13.05 -28.73 -1.51
C ALA A 132 13.27 -27.51 -2.42
N ARG A 133 12.18 -26.83 -2.80
CA ARG A 133 12.20 -25.61 -3.63
C ARG A 133 11.98 -24.39 -2.75
N TYR A 134 12.85 -23.40 -2.89
CA TYR A 134 12.76 -22.15 -2.14
C TYR A 134 11.80 -21.14 -2.81
N PRO A 135 11.26 -20.15 -2.08
CA PRO A 135 10.33 -19.17 -2.62
C PRO A 135 10.80 -18.50 -3.91
N ASP A 136 12.09 -18.15 -4.01
CA ASP A 136 12.66 -17.49 -5.19
C ASP A 136 12.69 -18.37 -6.44
N GLU A 137 12.56 -19.70 -6.30
CA GLU A 137 12.47 -20.67 -7.39
C GLU A 137 11.01 -20.98 -7.81
N ILE A 138 10.04 -20.49 -7.02
CA ILE A 138 8.62 -20.76 -7.19
C ILE A 138 7.91 -19.50 -7.67
N TYR A 139 8.23 -18.37 -7.06
CA TYR A 139 7.58 -17.09 -7.29
C TYR A 139 8.51 -16.17 -8.07
N GLY A 140 8.03 -15.71 -9.22
CA GLY A 140 8.75 -14.80 -10.10
C GLY A 140 7.77 -13.92 -10.87
N ILE A 141 8.26 -13.16 -11.86
CA ILE A 141 7.40 -12.25 -12.62
C ILE A 141 6.21 -12.95 -13.30
N ASN A 142 6.38 -14.22 -13.68
CA ASN A 142 5.34 -15.02 -14.32
C ASN A 142 4.31 -15.61 -13.34
N SER A 143 4.56 -15.58 -12.03
CA SER A 143 3.59 -16.07 -11.04
C SER A 143 2.56 -15.02 -10.62
N VAL A 144 2.68 -13.77 -11.09
CA VAL A 144 1.76 -12.68 -10.74
C VAL A 144 0.32 -13.03 -11.10
N THR A 145 0.07 -13.66 -12.25
CA THR A 145 -1.30 -14.07 -12.65
C THR A 145 -1.90 -15.17 -11.76
N GLN A 146 -1.06 -15.90 -11.00
CA GLN A 146 -1.49 -16.93 -10.06
C GLN A 146 -1.61 -16.37 -8.63
N SER A 147 -1.11 -15.15 -8.38
CA SER A 147 -1.12 -14.53 -7.06
C SER A 147 -2.51 -14.29 -6.50
N ASP A 148 -3.52 -14.14 -7.38
CA ASP A 148 -4.92 -13.89 -7.03
C ASP A 148 -5.58 -15.02 -6.24
N ASP A 149 -5.00 -16.23 -6.26
CA ASP A 149 -5.46 -17.38 -5.48
C ASP A 149 -4.77 -17.48 -4.11
N PHE A 150 -3.68 -16.75 -3.92
CA PHE A 150 -2.81 -16.83 -2.74
C PHE A 150 -3.05 -15.75 -1.69
N TYR A 151 -4.00 -14.84 -1.91
CA TYR A 151 -4.44 -13.91 -0.89
C TYR A 151 -5.96 -13.79 -0.80
N GLU A 152 -6.42 -13.34 0.38
CA GLU A 152 -7.79 -12.93 0.61
C GLU A 152 -7.83 -11.44 0.94
N VAL A 153 -8.83 -10.72 0.44
CA VAL A 153 -9.01 -9.30 0.74
C VAL A 153 -9.88 -9.15 1.98
N ASP A 154 -9.32 -8.59 3.04
CA ASP A 154 -10.02 -8.24 4.26
C ASP A 154 -10.31 -6.73 4.30
N LEU A 155 -11.60 -6.39 4.30
CA LEU A 155 -12.12 -5.02 4.27
C LEU A 155 -13.13 -4.80 5.39
N SER A 156 -13.15 -3.60 5.96
CA SER A 156 -14.26 -3.19 6.82
C SER A 156 -15.54 -3.00 6.00
N THR A 157 -16.70 -3.31 6.59
CA THR A 157 -18.02 -2.92 6.05
C THR A 157 -18.18 -1.41 5.85
N LYS A 158 -17.28 -0.60 6.43
CA LYS A 158 -17.24 0.86 6.27
C LYS A 158 -16.30 1.32 5.14
N ASN A 159 -15.52 0.43 4.54
CA ASN A 159 -14.72 0.73 3.36
C ASN A 159 -15.64 0.75 2.12
N PRO A 160 -15.59 1.79 1.26
CA PRO A 160 -16.43 1.89 0.07
C PRO A 160 -16.24 0.72 -0.92
N LEU A 161 -15.11 0.00 -0.85
CA LEU A 161 -14.84 -1.17 -1.68
C LEU A 161 -15.53 -2.45 -1.19
N HIS A 162 -16.11 -2.46 0.02
CA HIS A 162 -16.63 -3.67 0.64
C HIS A 162 -17.72 -4.38 -0.18
N ASN A 163 -18.62 -3.62 -0.80
CA ASN A 163 -19.74 -4.14 -1.59
C ASN A 163 -19.43 -4.24 -3.09
N LYS A 164 -18.19 -3.97 -3.50
CA LYS A 164 -17.78 -4.04 -4.90
C LYS A 164 -17.44 -5.47 -5.28
N SER A 165 -17.69 -5.86 -6.53
CA SER A 165 -17.27 -7.19 -7.02
C SER A 165 -15.75 -7.35 -6.93
N ARG A 166 -15.21 -8.58 -6.89
CA ARG A 166 -13.75 -8.80 -6.92
C ARG A 166 -13.12 -8.03 -8.09
N VAL A 167 -13.71 -8.11 -9.28
CA VAL A 167 -13.25 -7.35 -10.47
C VAL A 167 -13.22 -5.85 -10.22
N GLN A 168 -14.27 -5.29 -9.60
CA GLN A 168 -14.30 -3.85 -9.26
C GLN A 168 -13.33 -3.48 -8.14
N GLN A 169 -13.01 -4.40 -7.22
CA GLN A 169 -11.95 -4.19 -6.23
C GLN A 169 -10.57 -4.22 -6.89
N TYR A 170 -10.36 -5.11 -7.87
CA TYR A 170 -9.16 -5.17 -8.70
C TYR A 170 -8.97 -3.91 -9.55
N GLU A 171 -9.98 -3.49 -10.30
CA GLU A 171 -9.94 -2.26 -11.13
C GLU A 171 -9.78 -0.96 -10.33
N LEU A 172 -10.01 -0.99 -9.01
CA LEU A 172 -9.81 0.15 -8.12
C LEU A 172 -8.51 0.06 -7.31
N THR A 173 -7.75 -1.04 -7.47
CA THR A 173 -6.46 -1.30 -6.80
C THR A 173 -5.33 -1.52 -7.82
N ILE A 174 -5.58 -1.32 -9.12
CA ILE A 174 -4.62 -1.39 -10.24
C ILE A 174 -4.95 -0.26 -11.21
#